data_AF-A0A2E1IZC6-F1
#
_entry.id   AF-A0A2E1IZC6-F1
#
_cell.length_a   1.000
_cell.length_b   1.000
_cell.length_c   1.000
_cell.angle_alpha   90.00
_cell.angle_beta   90.00
_cell.angle_gamma   90.00
#
_symmetry.space_group_name_H-M   'P 1'
#
loop_
_entity.id
_entity.type
_entity.pdbx_description
1 polymer ?
#
loop_
_entity_poly.entity_id
_entity_poly.type
_entity_poly.pdbx_seq_one_letter_code
_entity_poly.pdbx_strand_id
1 'polypeptide(L)'
;MNQVTTQNKVLSGFESPVFDSQATFRALLRANSYPGQIEKISVGLNPPEGMDTAAAAICLTLLDFEVNVWLDSGFDSEEISSYLGFHCGCTVTPVAEKADFVLISDLENLPELSMFKIGTSELPDRSATMIIQVPEISGDAGGMELTGPGIETTKSLKIPGIPEAFWQERRDMAEMFPQGIDLIFTANDKVCALPRSTMFGGQPCM
;
A
#
# COMPACT_ATOMS: atom_id res chain seq x y z
N MET A 1 -15.17 -2.53 44.69
CA MET A 1 -15.19 -3.23 43.39
C MET A 1 -14.73 -2.20 42.38
N ASN A 2 -13.41 -2.01 42.25
CA ASN A 2 -12.84 -0.93 41.45
C ASN A 2 -12.88 -1.36 39.98
N GLN A 3 -13.63 -0.61 39.18
CA GLN A 3 -13.57 -0.73 37.73
C GLN A 3 -12.21 -0.21 37.27
N VAL A 4 -11.41 -1.12 36.73
CA VAL A 4 -10.20 -0.77 35.99
C VAL A 4 -10.69 -0.20 34.66
N THR A 5 -10.63 1.12 34.51
CA THR A 5 -10.75 1.77 33.21
C THR A 5 -9.58 1.32 32.38
N THR A 6 -9.81 0.46 31.38
CA THR A 6 -8.81 0.10 30.38
C THR A 6 -8.45 1.39 29.64
N GLN A 7 -7.35 2.04 30.01
CA GLN A 7 -6.75 3.07 29.17
C GLN A 7 -6.28 2.35 27.91
N ASN A 8 -6.97 2.55 26.78
CA ASN A 8 -6.44 2.16 25.48
C ASN A 8 -5.17 2.97 25.26
N LYS A 9 -4.03 2.34 25.55
CA LYS A 9 -2.72 2.92 25.34
C LYS A 9 -2.44 2.84 23.84
N VAL A 10 -2.74 3.92 23.12
CA VAL A 10 -2.38 4.01 21.71
C VAL A 10 -0.86 4.09 21.58
N LEU A 11 -0.29 3.26 20.69
CA LEU A 11 1.14 3.30 20.36
C LEU A 11 1.54 4.64 19.73
N SER A 12 2.82 5.01 19.81
CA SER A 12 3.30 6.29 19.29
C SER A 12 3.31 6.36 17.76
N GLY A 13 3.00 7.55 17.22
CA GLY A 13 3.22 7.89 15.82
C GLY A 13 4.68 8.33 15.58
N PHE A 14 4.89 9.15 14.56
CA PHE A 14 6.21 9.72 14.25
C PHE A 14 6.82 10.46 15.44
N GLU A 15 8.14 10.30 15.66
CA GLU A 15 8.89 11.08 16.65
C GLU A 15 8.96 12.55 16.27
N SER A 16 9.12 12.84 14.97
CA SER A 16 9.07 14.19 14.42
C SER A 16 8.05 14.26 13.27
N PRO A 17 6.75 14.47 13.58
CA PRO A 17 5.68 14.37 12.60
C PRO A 17 5.92 15.12 11.29
N VAL A 18 6.46 16.34 11.36
CA VAL A 18 6.74 17.14 10.16
C VAL A 18 7.88 16.55 9.33
N PHE A 19 9.02 16.25 9.95
CA PHE A 19 10.21 15.82 9.21
C PHE A 19 10.08 14.38 8.72
N ASP A 20 9.48 13.50 9.52
CA ASP A 20 9.29 12.08 9.21
C ASP A 20 8.22 11.90 8.14
N SER A 21 7.10 12.63 8.21
CA SER A 21 6.09 12.66 7.14
C SER A 21 6.68 13.17 5.83
N GLN A 22 7.44 14.26 5.87
CA GLN A 22 8.08 14.82 4.67
C GLN A 22 9.12 13.85 4.07
N ALA A 23 9.90 13.16 4.91
CA ALA A 23 10.86 12.16 4.46
C ALA A 23 10.16 10.96 3.82
N THR A 24 9.09 10.47 4.44
CA THR A 24 8.27 9.37 3.93
C THR A 24 7.61 9.75 2.61
N PHE A 25 7.03 10.95 2.52
CA PHE A 25 6.41 11.45 1.29
C PHE A 25 7.43 11.55 0.14
N ARG A 26 8.66 11.99 0.41
CA ARG A 26 9.72 12.00 -0.63
C ARG A 26 10.10 10.58 -1.09
N ALA A 27 10.19 9.62 -0.17
CA ALA A 27 10.47 8.23 -0.53
C ALA A 27 9.34 7.66 -1.42
N LEU A 28 8.09 7.91 -1.04
CA LEU A 28 6.91 7.54 -1.83
C LEU A 28 6.89 8.21 -3.20
N LEU A 29 7.15 9.52 -3.27
CA LEU A 29 7.20 10.25 -4.53
C LEU A 29 8.25 9.66 -5.47
N ARG A 30 9.42 9.28 -4.94
CA ARG A 30 10.47 8.60 -5.71
C ARG A 30 10.03 7.22 -6.17
N ALA A 31 9.49 6.39 -5.28
CA ALA A 31 8.98 5.06 -5.63
C ALA A 31 7.88 5.13 -6.72
N ASN A 32 7.02 6.15 -6.67
CA ASN A 32 5.95 6.36 -7.63
C ASN A 32 6.45 6.94 -8.97
N SER A 33 7.47 7.82 -8.93
CA SER A 33 8.06 8.43 -10.14
C SER A 33 8.99 7.49 -10.90
N TYR A 34 9.52 6.47 -10.22
CA TYR A 34 10.38 5.43 -10.78
C TYR A 34 9.81 4.05 -10.44
N PRO A 35 8.72 3.62 -11.10
CA PRO A 35 8.03 2.38 -10.75
C PRO A 35 8.97 1.17 -10.71
N GLY A 36 8.82 0.32 -9.69
CA GLY A 36 9.72 -0.80 -9.46
C GLY A 36 11.05 -0.45 -8.77
N GLN A 37 11.31 0.83 -8.47
CA GLN A 37 12.43 1.23 -7.64
C GLN A 37 12.09 1.05 -6.16
N ILE A 38 12.98 0.36 -5.44
CA ILE A 38 12.87 0.13 -4.01
C ILE A 38 13.52 1.31 -3.29
N GLU A 39 12.71 2.05 -2.54
CA GLU A 39 13.16 3.14 -1.67
C GLU A 39 13.11 2.68 -0.21
N LYS A 40 13.89 3.37 0.64
CA LYS A 40 13.97 3.08 2.07
C LYS A 40 13.27 4.19 2.86
N ILE A 41 12.37 3.82 3.75
CA ILE A 41 11.75 4.70 4.74
C ILE A 41 12.56 4.57 6.04
N SER A 42 13.32 5.62 6.38
CA SER A 42 14.18 5.62 7.58
C SER A 42 13.61 6.56 8.63
N VAL A 43 12.62 6.07 9.38
CA VAL A 43 11.91 6.79 10.46
C VAL A 43 11.91 5.95 11.73
N GLY A 44 11.96 6.60 12.90
CA GLY A 44 11.81 5.93 14.19
C GLY A 44 10.34 5.67 14.48
N LEU A 45 9.83 4.49 14.12
CA LEU A 45 8.46 4.07 14.43
C LEU A 45 8.44 2.69 15.09
N ASN A 46 7.56 2.54 16.08
CA ASN A 46 7.20 1.25 16.67
C ASN A 46 5.69 1.04 16.44
N PRO A 47 5.29 0.58 15.25
CA PRO A 47 3.89 0.36 14.90
C PRO A 47 3.27 -0.81 15.68
N PRO A 48 1.93 -0.96 15.62
CA PRO A 48 1.24 -2.16 16.11
C PRO A 48 1.81 -3.46 15.56
N GLU A 49 1.67 -4.54 16.32
CA GLU A 49 2.08 -5.87 15.86
C GLU A 49 1.36 -6.23 14.55
N GLY A 50 2.10 -6.82 13.60
CA GLY A 50 1.59 -7.16 12.28
C GLY A 50 1.73 -6.06 11.22
N MET A 51 1.89 -4.79 11.61
CA MET A 51 2.16 -3.68 10.68
C MET A 51 3.64 -3.31 10.67
N ASP A 52 4.23 -3.25 9.48
CA ASP A 52 5.63 -2.88 9.32
C ASP A 52 5.87 -1.36 9.37
N THR A 53 7.14 -0.97 9.49
CA THR A 53 7.55 0.43 9.61
C THR A 53 7.15 1.24 8.38
N ALA A 54 7.31 0.67 7.18
CA ALA A 54 6.98 1.33 5.93
C ALA A 54 5.47 1.57 5.80
N ALA A 55 4.64 0.55 6.01
CA ALA A 55 3.19 0.64 5.97
C ALA A 55 2.67 1.67 6.96
N ALA A 56 3.11 1.62 8.22
CA ALA A 56 2.73 2.59 9.24
C ALA A 56 3.14 4.02 8.86
N ALA A 57 4.37 4.22 8.39
CA ALA A 57 4.85 5.55 7.97
C ALA A 57 4.03 6.11 6.80
N ILE A 58 3.69 5.26 5.83
CA ILE A 58 2.86 5.64 4.68
C ILE A 58 1.47 6.04 5.15
N CYS A 59 0.85 5.25 6.04
CA CYS A 59 -0.44 5.57 6.63
C CYS A 59 -0.42 6.94 7.34
N LEU A 60 0.54 7.17 8.23
CA LEU A 60 0.71 8.44 8.94
C LEU A 60 1.02 9.63 8.03
N THR A 61 1.45 9.38 6.79
CA THR A 61 1.81 10.43 5.81
C THR A 61 0.66 10.76 4.87
N LEU A 62 -0.12 9.76 4.45
CA LEU A 62 -1.13 9.90 3.40
C LEU A 62 -2.57 9.91 3.91
N LEU A 63 -2.85 9.28 5.06
CA LEU A 63 -4.21 9.18 5.57
C LEU A 63 -4.56 10.41 6.40
N ASP A 64 -5.82 10.82 6.28
CA ASP A 64 -6.42 11.89 7.06
C ASP A 64 -7.89 11.55 7.38
N PHE A 65 -8.64 12.52 7.89
CA PHE A 65 -10.04 12.35 8.27
C PHE A 65 -11.02 12.30 7.08
N GLU A 66 -10.57 12.58 5.86
CA GLU A 66 -11.42 12.58 4.66
C GLU A 66 -11.47 11.22 3.97
N VAL A 67 -10.53 10.32 4.29
CA VAL A 67 -10.38 9.04 3.60
C VAL A 67 -10.99 7.87 4.36
N ASN A 68 -11.49 6.90 3.58
CA ASN A 68 -11.96 5.62 4.09
C ASN A 68 -10.90 4.54 3.83
N VAL A 69 -10.64 3.72 4.84
CA VAL A 69 -9.61 2.68 4.83
C VAL A 69 -10.25 1.32 4.99
N TRP A 70 -9.98 0.41 4.07
CA TRP A 70 -10.36 -0.99 4.20
C TRP A 70 -9.16 -1.83 4.66
N LEU A 71 -9.38 -2.73 5.61
CA LEU A 71 -8.36 -3.62 6.17
C LEU A 71 -8.74 -5.06 5.80
N ASP A 72 -7.74 -5.84 5.38
CA ASP A 72 -7.91 -7.28 5.24
C ASP A 72 -7.84 -8.01 6.59
N SER A 73 -8.01 -9.33 6.55
CA SER A 73 -7.89 -10.22 7.71
C SER A 73 -6.55 -10.14 8.42
N GLY A 74 -5.46 -9.87 7.70
CA GLY A 74 -4.12 -9.72 8.28
C GLY A 74 -3.96 -8.45 9.12
N PHE A 75 -4.74 -7.42 8.81
CA PHE A 75 -4.79 -6.16 9.56
C PHE A 75 -6.04 -5.97 10.43
N ASP A 76 -6.94 -6.96 10.50
CA ASP A 76 -8.18 -6.92 11.31
C ASP A 76 -7.89 -7.08 12.81
N SER A 77 -7.24 -6.07 13.38
CA SER A 77 -7.01 -5.95 14.82
C SER A 77 -7.51 -4.60 15.36
N GLU A 78 -8.00 -4.62 16.60
CA GLU A 78 -8.43 -3.41 17.30
C GLU A 78 -7.26 -2.44 17.50
N GLU A 79 -6.03 -2.94 17.68
CA GLU A 79 -4.84 -2.11 17.87
C GLU A 79 -4.49 -1.32 16.61
N ILE A 80 -4.49 -1.96 15.44
CA ILE A 80 -4.26 -1.29 14.16
C ILE A 80 -5.38 -0.29 13.86
N SER A 81 -6.64 -0.69 14.02
CA SER A 81 -7.78 0.20 13.79
C SER A 81 -7.75 1.42 14.71
N SER A 82 -7.42 1.23 15.99
CA SER A 82 -7.28 2.31 16.97
C SER A 82 -6.08 3.21 16.66
N TYR A 83 -4.97 2.63 16.21
CA TYR A 83 -3.77 3.37 15.82
C TYR A 83 -4.05 4.30 14.63
N LEU A 84 -4.66 3.78 13.57
CA LEU A 84 -5.03 4.55 12.39
C LEU A 84 -6.06 5.62 12.73
N GLY A 85 -7.12 5.26 13.47
CA GLY A 85 -8.16 6.21 13.89
C GLY A 85 -7.62 7.33 14.77
N PHE A 86 -6.70 7.05 15.68
CA PHE A 86 -6.11 8.06 16.58
C PHE A 86 -5.14 9.00 15.86
N HIS A 87 -4.20 8.46 15.06
CA HIS A 87 -3.15 9.28 14.45
C HIS A 87 -3.57 9.92 13.13
N CYS A 88 -4.43 9.27 12.36
CA CYS A 88 -4.83 9.73 11.02
C CYS A 88 -6.24 10.32 11.02
N GLY A 89 -7.10 9.93 11.97
CA GLY A 89 -8.51 10.36 11.97
C GLY A 89 -9.36 9.71 10.87
N CYS A 90 -8.79 8.77 10.09
CA CYS A 90 -9.47 8.11 8.97
C CYS A 90 -10.60 7.19 9.44
N THR A 91 -11.55 6.92 8.54
CA THR A 91 -12.64 5.97 8.80
C THR A 91 -12.26 4.57 8.33
N VAL A 92 -12.16 3.60 9.25
CA VAL A 92 -12.06 2.18 8.87
C VAL A 92 -13.44 1.68 8.39
N THR A 93 -13.50 1.16 7.17
CA THR A 93 -14.75 0.71 6.52
C THR A 93 -14.70 -0.77 6.16
N PRO A 94 -15.78 -1.55 6.41
CA PRO A 94 -15.89 -2.91 5.90
C PRO A 94 -16.32 -2.96 4.42
N VAL A 95 -16.72 -1.82 3.85
CA VAL A 95 -17.23 -1.73 2.47
C VAL A 95 -16.08 -1.41 1.51
N ALA A 96 -15.59 -2.43 0.81
CA ALA A 96 -14.47 -2.33 -0.14
C ALA A 96 -14.67 -1.23 -1.21
N GLU A 97 -15.87 -1.14 -1.79
CA GLU A 97 -16.21 -0.14 -2.83
C GLU A 97 -16.11 1.32 -2.35
N LYS A 98 -16.05 1.57 -1.03
CA LYS A 98 -15.89 2.92 -0.47
C LYS A 98 -14.43 3.26 -0.15
N ALA A 99 -13.53 2.31 -0.16
CA ALA A 99 -12.16 2.45 0.31
C ALA A 99 -11.32 3.36 -0.61
N ASP A 100 -10.80 4.46 -0.06
CA ASP A 100 -9.78 5.30 -0.70
C ASP A 100 -8.39 4.65 -0.58
N PHE A 101 -8.14 3.99 0.56
CA PHE A 101 -6.96 3.20 0.81
C PHE A 101 -7.33 1.78 1.24
N VAL A 102 -6.54 0.81 0.81
CA VAL A 102 -6.72 -0.61 1.10
C VAL A 102 -5.42 -1.13 1.70
N LEU A 103 -5.45 -1.66 2.92
CA LEU A 103 -4.30 -2.23 3.59
C LEU A 103 -4.41 -3.75 3.57
N ILE A 104 -3.35 -4.41 3.11
CA ILE A 104 -3.30 -5.87 2.94
C ILE A 104 -2.02 -6.44 3.54
N SER A 105 -2.13 -7.54 4.27
CA SER A 105 -1.00 -8.37 4.71
C SER A 105 -1.27 -9.88 4.60
N ASP A 106 -2.53 -10.30 4.42
CA ASP A 106 -2.94 -11.67 4.13
C ASP A 106 -2.85 -11.95 2.63
N LEU A 107 -1.65 -12.37 2.20
CA LEU A 107 -1.38 -12.66 0.79
C LEU A 107 -2.07 -13.95 0.29
N GLU A 108 -2.57 -14.80 1.19
CA GLU A 108 -3.30 -16.02 0.82
C GLU A 108 -4.74 -15.71 0.41
N ASN A 109 -5.32 -14.65 0.95
CA ASN A 109 -6.70 -14.23 0.71
C ASN A 109 -6.79 -12.84 0.07
N LEU A 110 -5.96 -12.59 -0.96
CA LEU A 110 -5.99 -11.32 -1.68
C LEU A 110 -7.38 -11.06 -2.30
N PRO A 111 -8.00 -9.91 -2.02
CA PRO A 111 -9.27 -9.53 -2.64
C PRO A 111 -9.07 -9.24 -4.13
N GLU A 112 -10.12 -9.47 -4.92
CA GLU A 112 -10.16 -9.06 -6.32
C GLU A 112 -10.06 -7.53 -6.42
N LEU A 113 -9.20 -7.03 -7.30
CA LEU A 113 -9.02 -5.59 -7.54
C LEU A 113 -10.33 -4.90 -7.92
N SER A 114 -11.21 -5.60 -8.64
CA SER A 114 -12.53 -5.11 -9.06
C SER A 114 -13.48 -4.77 -7.90
N MET A 115 -13.20 -5.23 -6.67
CA MET A 115 -13.98 -4.88 -5.48
C MET A 115 -13.79 -3.42 -5.04
N PHE A 116 -12.73 -2.75 -5.51
CA PHE A 116 -12.35 -1.42 -5.07
C PHE A 116 -12.61 -0.35 -6.13
N LYS A 117 -12.55 0.91 -5.71
CA LYS A 117 -12.71 2.05 -6.63
C LYS A 117 -11.58 2.04 -7.66
N ILE A 118 -11.92 2.01 -8.94
CA ILE A 118 -10.95 2.22 -10.04
C ILE A 118 -10.93 3.67 -10.55
N GLY A 119 -11.72 4.56 -9.93
CA GLY A 119 -11.96 5.92 -10.41
C GLY A 119 -12.91 5.96 -11.62
N THR A 120 -13.04 7.12 -12.25
CA THR A 120 -13.71 7.27 -13.56
C THR A 120 -12.76 7.89 -14.56
N SER A 121 -13.16 7.94 -15.83
CA SER A 121 -12.34 8.60 -16.87
C SER A 121 -12.17 10.11 -16.60
N GLU A 122 -13.16 10.76 -15.99
CA GLU A 122 -13.12 12.18 -15.62
C GLU A 122 -12.40 12.43 -14.29
N LEU A 123 -12.48 11.47 -13.36
CA LEU A 123 -11.92 11.56 -12.00
C LEU A 123 -11.09 10.29 -11.69
N PRO A 124 -9.99 10.04 -12.41
CA PRO A 124 -9.19 8.85 -12.22
C PRO A 124 -8.47 8.86 -10.87
N ASP A 125 -8.20 10.03 -10.32
CA ASP A 125 -7.59 10.26 -9.00
C ASP A 125 -8.46 9.78 -7.83
N ARG A 126 -9.75 9.50 -8.06
CA ARG A 126 -10.68 8.93 -7.05
C ARG A 126 -10.64 7.41 -6.94
N SER A 127 -9.66 6.76 -7.57
CA SER A 127 -9.46 5.33 -7.36
C SER A 127 -8.91 5.04 -5.97
N ALA A 128 -8.98 3.77 -5.58
CA ALA A 128 -8.30 3.26 -4.42
C ALA A 128 -6.77 3.21 -4.66
N THR A 129 -6.02 3.34 -3.57
CA THR A 129 -4.60 3.00 -3.50
C THR A 129 -4.42 1.81 -2.57
N MET A 130 -3.77 0.74 -3.04
CA MET A 130 -3.54 -0.47 -2.23
C MET A 130 -2.13 -0.47 -1.65
N ILE A 131 -2.03 -0.58 -0.33
CA ILE A 131 -0.78 -0.73 0.42
C ILE A 131 -0.70 -2.19 0.86
N ILE A 132 0.20 -2.95 0.21
CA ILE A 132 0.33 -4.40 0.37
C ILE A 132 1.65 -4.68 1.09
N GLN A 133 1.56 -5.20 2.30
CA GLN A 133 2.71 -5.66 3.08
C GLN A 133 3.09 -7.08 2.65
N VAL A 134 4.34 -7.24 2.23
CA VAL A 134 4.91 -8.48 1.70
C VAL A 134 6.15 -8.86 2.48
N PRO A 135 6.51 -10.16 2.52
CA PRO A 135 7.68 -10.61 3.26
C PRO A 135 9.00 -10.04 2.70
N GLU A 136 9.05 -9.76 1.40
CA GLU A 136 10.25 -9.26 0.73
C GLU A 136 9.91 -8.46 -0.53
N ILE A 137 10.77 -7.49 -0.85
CA ILE A 137 10.81 -6.80 -2.15
C ILE A 137 12.27 -6.80 -2.62
N SER A 138 12.53 -7.32 -3.82
CA SER A 138 13.86 -7.31 -4.44
C SER A 138 13.82 -6.97 -5.93
N GLY A 139 14.91 -6.40 -6.44
CA GLY A 139 15.07 -6.04 -7.85
C GLY A 139 15.88 -7.08 -8.64
N ASP A 140 15.79 -8.35 -8.24
CA ASP A 140 16.67 -9.42 -8.74
C ASP A 140 16.31 -9.87 -10.16
N ALA A 141 17.32 -10.40 -10.87
CA ALA A 141 17.11 -11.06 -12.16
C ALA A 141 16.13 -12.24 -12.02
N GLY A 142 15.18 -12.35 -12.96
CA GLY A 142 14.12 -13.36 -12.95
C GLY A 142 12.86 -12.94 -12.18
N GLY A 143 12.78 -11.70 -11.70
CA GLY A 143 11.51 -11.07 -11.33
C GLY A 143 10.67 -10.69 -12.55
N MET A 144 9.45 -10.25 -12.30
CA MET A 144 8.54 -9.72 -13.32
C MET A 144 9.15 -8.49 -13.98
N GLU A 145 9.09 -8.40 -15.31
CA GLU A 145 9.58 -7.24 -16.03
C GLU A 145 8.54 -6.12 -16.02
N LEU A 146 8.98 -4.90 -15.80
CA LEU A 146 8.15 -3.70 -15.74
C LEU A 146 8.58 -2.72 -16.82
N THR A 147 7.60 -2.04 -17.41
CA THR A 147 7.77 -0.96 -18.38
C THR A 147 6.73 0.14 -18.16
N GLY A 148 6.89 1.28 -18.84
CA GLY A 148 5.95 2.41 -18.77
C GLY A 148 6.60 3.69 -18.23
N PRO A 149 5.80 4.73 -17.93
CA PRO A 149 6.31 6.02 -17.48
C PRO A 149 7.21 5.89 -16.25
N GLY A 150 8.35 6.56 -16.27
CA GLY A 150 9.36 6.49 -15.19
C GLY A 150 10.36 5.33 -15.31
N ILE A 151 10.18 4.43 -16.28
CA ILE A 151 11.12 3.34 -16.61
C ILE A 151 11.73 3.61 -17.99
N GLU A 152 13.06 3.76 -18.07
CA GLU A 152 13.74 4.09 -19.32
C GLU A 152 13.73 2.93 -20.34
N THR A 153 13.94 1.69 -19.87
CA THR A 153 13.96 0.49 -20.71
C THR A 153 13.07 -0.60 -20.11
N THR A 154 13.60 -1.39 -19.19
CA THR A 154 12.87 -2.36 -18.40
C THR A 154 13.38 -2.34 -16.95
N LYS A 155 12.55 -2.79 -16.02
CA LYS A 155 12.92 -2.97 -14.61
C LYS A 155 12.46 -4.34 -14.15
N SER A 156 13.31 -5.13 -13.50
CA SER A 156 12.88 -6.39 -12.88
C SER A 156 12.49 -6.17 -11.44
N LEU A 157 11.37 -6.76 -11.02
CA LEU A 157 10.85 -6.69 -9.66
C LEU A 157 10.34 -8.07 -9.22
N LYS A 158 10.77 -8.49 -8.04
CA LYS A 158 10.33 -9.73 -7.41
C LYS A 158 9.62 -9.42 -6.09
N ILE A 159 8.37 -9.88 -6.00
CA ILE A 159 7.54 -9.79 -4.80
C ILE A 159 6.96 -11.19 -4.56
N PRO A 160 7.58 -12.01 -3.72
CA PRO A 160 7.08 -13.34 -3.41
C PRO A 160 5.74 -13.27 -2.67
N GLY A 161 4.90 -14.29 -2.87
CA GLY A 161 3.60 -14.43 -2.21
C GLY A 161 2.42 -13.82 -2.96
N ILE A 162 2.64 -13.00 -4.00
CA ILE A 162 1.56 -12.49 -4.84
C ILE A 162 1.22 -13.52 -5.93
N PRO A 163 -0.02 -14.04 -5.98
CA PRO A 163 -0.44 -15.02 -6.97
C PRO A 163 -0.53 -14.40 -8.37
N GLU A 164 -0.27 -15.20 -9.40
CA GLU A 164 -0.32 -14.74 -10.79
C GLU A 164 -1.70 -14.18 -11.20
N ALA A 165 -2.78 -14.67 -10.58
CA ALA A 165 -4.14 -14.15 -10.81
C ALA A 165 -4.26 -12.66 -10.48
N PHE A 166 -3.62 -12.19 -9.40
CA PHE A 166 -3.59 -10.77 -9.03
C PHE A 166 -2.87 -9.94 -10.11
N TRP A 167 -1.73 -10.42 -10.60
CA TRP A 167 -0.99 -9.75 -11.67
C TRP A 167 -1.76 -9.76 -13.00
N GLN A 168 -2.50 -10.84 -13.29
CA GLN A 168 -3.36 -10.90 -14.46
C GLN A 168 -4.48 -9.88 -14.37
N GLU A 169 -5.19 -9.78 -13.25
CA GLU A 169 -6.23 -8.76 -13.06
C GLU A 169 -5.67 -7.35 -13.20
N ARG A 170 -4.48 -7.10 -12.63
CA ARG A 170 -3.80 -5.82 -12.78
C ARG A 170 -3.40 -5.51 -14.23
N ARG A 171 -3.05 -6.51 -15.04
CA ARG A 171 -2.80 -6.36 -16.48
C ARG A 171 -4.08 -6.08 -17.25
N ASP A 172 -5.17 -6.78 -16.94
CA ASP A 172 -6.47 -6.58 -17.58
C ASP A 172 -6.99 -5.16 -17.30
N MET A 173 -6.75 -4.62 -16.11
CA MET A 173 -7.07 -3.23 -15.77
C MET A 173 -6.32 -2.19 -16.61
N ALA A 174 -5.19 -2.52 -17.24
CA ALA A 174 -4.43 -1.57 -18.04
C ALA A 174 -5.22 -1.09 -19.28
N GLU A 175 -6.16 -1.89 -19.77
CA GLU A 175 -7.06 -1.51 -20.89
C GLU A 175 -8.04 -0.40 -20.49
N MET A 176 -8.25 -0.16 -19.19
CA MET A 176 -9.18 0.85 -18.67
C MET A 176 -8.53 2.21 -18.38
N PHE A 177 -7.25 2.38 -18.71
CA PHE A 177 -6.53 3.64 -18.47
C PHE A 177 -7.32 4.86 -19.02
N PRO A 178 -7.52 5.93 -18.23
CA PRO A 178 -6.81 6.31 -17.00
C PRO A 178 -7.38 5.73 -15.69
N GLN A 179 -8.42 4.89 -15.74
CA GLN A 179 -8.93 4.18 -14.56
C GLN A 179 -7.95 3.08 -14.15
N GLY A 180 -8.05 2.65 -12.89
CA GLY A 180 -7.23 1.58 -12.33
C GLY A 180 -6.89 1.82 -10.87
N ILE A 181 -6.00 0.99 -10.33
CA ILE A 181 -5.56 1.05 -8.95
C ILE A 181 -4.05 1.25 -8.91
N ASP A 182 -3.61 2.13 -8.01
CA ASP A 182 -2.20 2.33 -7.72
C ASP A 182 -1.77 1.37 -6.60
N LEU A 183 -0.64 0.69 -6.80
CA LEU A 183 -0.13 -0.32 -5.86
C LEU A 183 1.12 0.21 -5.16
N ILE A 184 1.18 0.04 -3.83
CA ILE A 184 2.36 0.32 -3.01
C ILE A 184 2.66 -0.94 -2.22
N PHE A 185 3.85 -1.51 -2.44
CA PHE A 185 4.35 -2.66 -1.70
C PHE A 185 5.28 -2.21 -0.58
N THR A 186 5.15 -2.85 0.58
CA THR A 186 5.98 -2.60 1.77
C THR A 186 6.62 -3.89 2.27
N ALA A 187 7.86 -3.80 2.73
CA ALA A 187 8.55 -4.90 3.41
C ALA A 187 9.54 -4.34 4.44
N ASN A 188 9.17 -4.42 5.71
CA ASN A 188 9.90 -3.81 6.83
C ASN A 188 10.01 -2.29 6.68
N ASP A 189 11.16 -1.80 6.22
CA ASP A 189 11.48 -0.38 6.01
C ASP A 189 11.62 -0.03 4.52
N LYS A 190 11.26 -0.95 3.63
CA LYS A 190 11.32 -0.78 2.18
C LYS A 190 9.94 -0.48 1.61
N VAL A 191 9.93 0.34 0.57
CA VAL A 191 8.73 0.64 -0.23
C VAL A 191 9.03 0.56 -1.72
N CYS A 192 8.08 0.04 -2.49
CA CYS A 192 8.11 0.04 -3.95
C CYS A 192 6.70 0.32 -4.48
N ALA A 193 6.55 1.26 -5.40
CA ALA A 193 5.24 1.59 -5.97
C ALA A 193 5.15 1.17 -7.44
N LEU A 194 3.94 0.79 -7.84
CA LEU A 194 3.53 0.50 -9.22
C LEU A 194 2.24 1.29 -9.51
N PRO A 195 2.35 2.52 -10.01
CA PRO A 195 1.20 3.28 -10.49
C PRO A 195 0.40 2.49 -11.54
N ARG A 196 -0.87 2.84 -11.74
CA ARG A 196 -1.77 2.19 -12.72
C ARG A 196 -1.23 2.16 -14.15
N SER A 197 -0.37 3.11 -14.52
CA SER A 197 0.29 3.19 -15.83
C SER A 197 1.48 2.24 -15.98
N THR A 198 1.91 1.58 -14.91
CA THR A 198 2.97 0.56 -14.97
C THR A 198 2.45 -0.65 -15.72
N MET A 199 3.22 -1.08 -16.71
CA MET A 199 2.94 -2.25 -17.54
C MET A 199 3.87 -3.39 -17.15
N PHE A 200 3.38 -4.62 -17.30
CA PHE A 200 4.08 -5.83 -16.91
C PHE A 200 4.44 -6.62 -18.18
N GLY A 201 5.74 -6.84 -18.39
CA GLY A 201 6.29 -7.63 -19.49
C GLY A 201 6.38 -9.10 -19.14
N GLY A 202 6.04 -9.96 -20.10
CA GLY A 202 6.25 -11.40 -20.05
C GLY A 202 5.13 -12.17 -19.34
N GLN A 203 4.27 -12.85 -20.11
CA GLN A 203 3.74 -14.12 -19.62
C GLN A 203 4.94 -15.05 -19.42
N PRO A 204 5.05 -15.83 -18.33
CA PRO A 204 5.86 -17.02 -18.40
C PRO A 204 5.25 -17.86 -19.51
N CYS A 205 5.99 -18.03 -20.61
CA CYS A 205 5.64 -19.02 -21.61
C CYS A 205 5.50 -20.36 -20.89
N MET A 206 4.28 -20.88 -20.82
CA MET A 206 4.03 -22.32 -20.76
C MET A 206 3.54 -22.77 -22.12
#